data_AF-A0A4Q2DN51-F1
#
_entry.id   AF-A0A4Q2DN51-F1
#
_cell.length_a   1.000
_cell.length_b   1.000
_cell.length_c   1.000
_cell.angle_alpha   90.00
_cell.angle_beta   90.00
_cell.angle_gamma   90.00
#
_symmetry.space_group_name_H-M   'P 1'
#
loop_
_entity.id
_entity.type
_entity.pdbx_description
1 polymer ?
#
loop_
_entity_poly.entity_id
_entity_poly.type
_entity_poly.pdbx_seq_one_letter_code
_entity_poly.pdbx_strand_id
1 'polypeptide(L)'
;MPSHRHARGGKTGRPVGRDSQFCRNFVRIISIVGSKLSVLVIDVICTMRIYALYGRDRKVLWFLIFISIAESIIGLYCVIKVTDFAGIPPPPKSELSKKFGCPMLGAPVSADMKKWYIVTWVFSTGNAIVFFLFQVFRLNSSLKDGNGNVRFEYLKHKTFVSPILVAFVKDGTLNFLM
;
A
#
# COMPACT_ATOMS: atom_id res chain seq x y z
N MET A 1 -25.33 55.57 37.41
CA MET A 1 -24.79 55.57 36.04
C MET A 1 -23.27 55.42 36.08
N PRO A 2 -22.74 54.23 35.73
CA PRO A 2 -21.44 54.16 35.06
C PRO A 2 -21.45 53.21 33.84
N SER A 3 -21.10 53.82 32.71
CA SER A 3 -20.46 53.32 31.48
C SER A 3 -20.24 51.80 31.28
N HIS A 4 -21.09 51.19 30.45
CA HIS A 4 -20.82 49.93 29.76
C HIS A 4 -19.80 50.15 28.63
N ARG A 5 -18.54 49.70 28.79
CA ARG A 5 -17.57 49.60 27.70
C ARG A 5 -17.80 48.32 26.90
N HIS A 6 -18.29 48.48 25.68
CA HIS A 6 -18.28 47.46 24.63
C HIS A 6 -16.84 47.12 24.22
N ALA A 7 -16.37 45.93 24.56
CA ALA A 7 -15.19 45.33 23.94
C ALA A 7 -15.57 44.76 22.56
N ARG A 8 -15.41 45.54 21.49
CA ARG A 8 -15.36 45.03 20.11
C ARG A 8 -14.02 44.33 19.90
N GLY A 9 -13.97 43.05 20.26
CA GLY A 9 -12.94 42.14 19.80
C GLY A 9 -13.16 41.81 18.32
N GLY A 10 -12.66 42.66 17.43
CA GLY A 10 -12.60 42.41 15.99
C GLY A 10 -11.70 41.22 15.71
N LYS A 11 -12.27 40.00 15.71
CA LYS A 11 -11.65 38.83 15.11
C LYS A 11 -11.65 39.06 13.61
N THR A 12 -10.55 39.60 13.11
CA THR A 12 -10.16 39.55 11.70
C THR A 12 -10.13 38.08 11.28
N GLY A 13 -11.27 37.60 10.78
CA GLY A 13 -11.41 36.30 10.15
C GLY A 13 -10.54 36.27 8.91
N ARG A 14 -9.30 35.79 9.05
CA ARG A 14 -8.53 35.35 7.88
C ARG A 14 -9.35 34.26 7.18
N PRO A 15 -9.39 34.25 5.84
CA PRO A 15 -10.15 33.24 5.09
C PRO A 15 -9.54 31.86 5.36
N VAL A 16 -10.18 31.09 6.23
CA VAL A 16 -9.78 29.74 6.67
C VAL A 16 -9.83 28.70 5.54
N GLY A 17 -10.26 29.07 4.33
CA GLY A 17 -10.54 28.11 3.24
C GLY A 17 -9.35 27.69 2.37
N ARG A 18 -8.32 28.53 2.19
CA ARG A 18 -7.24 28.24 1.22
C ARG A 18 -6.19 27.26 1.78
N ASP A 19 -5.82 27.44 3.04
CA ASP A 19 -4.80 26.62 3.71
C ASP A 19 -5.31 25.18 3.94
N SER A 20 -6.61 25.00 4.18
CA SER A 20 -7.21 23.68 4.36
C SER A 20 -7.20 22.80 3.11
N GLN A 21 -7.32 23.41 1.92
CA GLN A 21 -7.35 22.67 0.66
C GLN A 21 -5.93 22.23 0.24
N PHE A 22 -4.94 23.10 0.46
CA PHE A 22 -3.54 22.74 0.26
C PHE A 22 -3.12 21.58 1.18
N CYS A 23 -3.46 21.65 2.48
CA CYS A 23 -3.17 20.57 3.42
C CYS A 23 -3.83 19.25 3.03
N ARG A 24 -5.10 19.27 2.60
CA ARG A 24 -5.81 18.07 2.13
C ARG A 24 -5.11 17.45 0.92
N ASN A 25 -4.69 18.26 -0.04
CA ASN A 25 -4.01 17.78 -1.24
C ASN A 25 -2.60 17.27 -0.92
N PHE A 26 -1.85 17.96 -0.06
CA PHE A 26 -0.51 17.54 0.34
C PHE A 26 -0.51 16.19 1.08
N VAL A 27 -1.43 16.01 2.03
CA VAL A 27 -1.60 14.72 2.73
C VAL A 27 -2.04 13.62 1.78
N ARG A 28 -2.95 13.91 0.83
CA ARG A 28 -3.34 12.97 -0.23
C ARG A 28 -2.12 12.54 -1.06
N ILE A 29 -1.31 13.49 -1.51
CA ILE A 29 -0.13 13.21 -2.33
C ILE A 29 0.87 12.38 -1.54
N ILE A 30 1.23 12.77 -0.32
CA ILE A 30 2.20 12.01 0.49
C ILE A 30 1.69 10.60 0.80
N SER A 31 0.41 10.45 1.15
CA SER A 31 -0.16 9.14 1.46
C SER A 31 -0.21 8.23 0.22
N ILE A 32 -0.62 8.77 -0.93
CA ILE A 32 -0.65 8.04 -2.19
C ILE A 32 0.77 7.66 -2.62
N VAL A 33 1.68 8.64 -2.69
CA VAL A 33 3.04 8.43 -3.18
C VAL A 33 3.81 7.51 -2.25
N GLY A 34 3.76 7.73 -0.94
CA GLY A 34 4.52 6.93 0.02
C GLY A 34 4.09 5.46 0.06
N SER A 35 2.78 5.20 0.13
CA SER A 35 2.27 3.83 0.29
C SER A 35 2.14 3.06 -1.03
N LYS A 36 1.80 3.73 -2.13
CA LYS A 36 1.60 3.04 -3.42
C LYS A 36 2.89 2.83 -4.18
N LEU A 37 3.86 3.75 -4.06
CA LEU A 37 5.14 3.59 -4.74
C LEU A 37 5.92 2.39 -4.17
N SER A 38 5.91 2.21 -2.85
CA SER A 38 6.58 1.06 -2.21
C SER A 38 5.95 -0.27 -2.64
N VAL A 39 4.62 -0.38 -2.61
CA VAL A 39 3.89 -1.57 -3.06
C VAL A 39 4.15 -1.85 -4.53
N LEU A 40 4.11 -0.82 -5.39
CA LEU A 40 4.35 -0.99 -6.82
C LEU A 40 5.78 -1.46 -7.11
N VAL A 41 6.77 -0.95 -6.39
CA VAL A 41 8.16 -1.42 -6.51
C VAL A 41 8.27 -2.90 -6.12
N ILE A 42 7.63 -3.32 -5.03
CA ILE A 42 7.61 -4.72 -4.59
C ILE A 42 6.94 -5.61 -5.65
N ASP A 43 5.78 -5.20 -6.17
CA ASP A 43 5.06 -5.94 -7.22
C ASP A 43 5.88 -6.09 -8.50
N VAL A 44 6.59 -5.04 -8.92
CA VAL A 44 7.49 -5.09 -10.09
C VAL A 44 8.62 -6.07 -9.83
N ILE A 45 9.23 -6.06 -8.65
CA ILE A 45 10.29 -7.01 -8.28
C ILE A 45 9.74 -8.44 -8.29
N CYS A 46 8.58 -8.69 -7.67
CA CYS A 46 7.93 -10.00 -7.67
C CYS A 46 7.60 -10.49 -9.09
N THR A 47 7.05 -9.61 -9.93
CA THR A 47 6.71 -9.89 -11.32
C THR A 47 7.96 -10.23 -12.14
N MET A 48 9.02 -9.44 -12.03
CA MET A 48 10.31 -9.71 -12.68
C MET A 48 10.90 -11.06 -12.25
N ARG A 49 10.83 -11.37 -10.95
CA ARG A 49 11.32 -12.64 -10.40
C ARG A 49 10.52 -13.82 -10.96
N ILE A 50 9.19 -13.73 -11.03
CA ILE A 50 8.35 -14.80 -11.61
C ILE A 50 8.58 -14.93 -13.11
N TYR A 51 8.73 -13.83 -13.83
CA TYR A 51 9.03 -13.84 -15.25
C TYR A 51 10.34 -14.57 -15.58
N ALA A 52 11.38 -14.35 -14.77
CA ALA A 52 12.63 -15.09 -14.88
C ALA A 52 12.44 -16.60 -14.61
N LEU A 53 11.62 -16.96 -13.61
CA LEU A 53 11.31 -18.36 -13.26
C LEU A 53 10.51 -19.10 -14.34
N TYR A 54 9.62 -18.41 -15.04
CA TYR A 54 8.78 -18.99 -16.11
C TYR A 54 9.49 -19.05 -17.47
N GLY A 55 10.82 -18.90 -17.51
CA GLY A 55 11.58 -19.00 -18.75
C GLY A 55 11.23 -17.90 -19.75
N ARG A 56 10.87 -16.71 -19.25
CA ARG A 56 10.48 -15.54 -20.05
C ARG A 56 9.22 -15.73 -20.91
N ASP A 57 8.27 -16.56 -20.49
CA ASP A 57 6.97 -16.62 -21.15
C ASP A 57 6.23 -15.28 -20.99
N ARG A 58 5.98 -14.61 -22.13
CA ARG A 58 5.32 -13.30 -22.18
C ARG A 58 3.87 -13.36 -21.73
N LYS A 59 3.20 -14.52 -21.86
CA LYS A 59 1.78 -14.65 -21.47
C LYS A 59 1.60 -14.49 -19.96
N VAL A 60 2.49 -15.11 -19.18
CA VAL A 60 2.48 -15.01 -17.72
C VAL A 60 2.82 -13.58 -17.28
N LEU A 61 3.79 -12.94 -17.93
CA LEU A 61 4.13 -11.54 -17.65
C LEU A 61 2.93 -10.61 -17.84
N TRP A 62 2.23 -10.71 -18.98
CA TRP A 62 1.05 -9.89 -19.25
C TRP A 62 -0.07 -10.12 -18.23
N PHE A 63 -0.28 -11.36 -17.81
CA PHE A 63 -1.25 -11.69 -16.78
C PHE A 63 -0.91 -11.06 -15.42
N LEU A 64 0.35 -11.14 -14.99
CA LEU A 64 0.79 -10.54 -13.72
C LEU A 64 0.72 -9.02 -13.76
N ILE A 65 1.14 -8.39 -14.87
CA ILE A 65 1.01 -6.95 -15.08
C ILE A 65 -0.46 -6.52 -15.02
N PHE A 66 -1.35 -7.28 -15.66
CA PHE A 66 -2.78 -6.99 -15.64
C PHE A 66 -3.34 -7.00 -14.19
N ILE A 67 -2.96 -8.00 -13.39
CA ILE A 67 -3.39 -8.07 -11.98
C ILE A 67 -2.83 -6.90 -11.16
N SER A 68 -1.53 -6.59 -11.28
CA SER A 68 -0.92 -5.45 -10.56
C SER A 68 -1.55 -4.09 -10.95
N ILE A 69 -1.89 -3.90 -12.23
CA ILE A 69 -2.59 -2.69 -12.68
C ILE A 69 -4.01 -2.65 -12.08
N ALA A 70 -4.73 -3.77 -12.10
CA ALA A 70 -6.07 -3.85 -11.52
C ALA A 70 -6.05 -3.53 -10.01
N GLU A 71 -5.10 -4.07 -9.25
CA GLU A 71 -4.92 -3.73 -7.83
C GLU A 71 -4.61 -2.24 -7.64
N SER A 72 -3.73 -1.69 -8.47
CA SER A 72 -3.35 -0.27 -8.41
C SER A 72 -4.56 0.64 -8.64
N ILE A 73 -5.42 0.32 -9.60
CA ILE A 73 -6.65 1.08 -9.89
C ILE A 73 -7.64 0.99 -8.74
N ILE A 74 -7.89 -0.22 -8.21
CA ILE A 74 -8.82 -0.42 -7.08
C ILE A 74 -8.30 0.31 -5.83
N GLY A 75 -7.00 0.20 -5.57
CA GLY A 75 -6.34 0.89 -4.46
C GLY A 75 -6.45 2.41 -4.59
N LEU A 76 -6.23 2.96 -5.78
CA LEU A 76 -6.36 4.39 -6.04
C LEU A 76 -7.81 4.85 -5.83
N TYR A 77 -8.78 4.10 -6.36
CA TYR A 77 -10.20 4.38 -6.17
C TYR A 77 -10.60 4.41 -4.70
N CYS A 78 -10.12 3.45 -3.91
CA CYS A 78 -10.38 3.41 -2.47
C CYS A 78 -9.80 4.63 -1.74
N VAL A 79 -8.57 5.05 -2.07
CA VAL A 79 -7.96 6.24 -1.46
C VAL A 79 -8.74 7.51 -1.80
N ILE A 80 -9.18 7.67 -3.05
CA ILE A 80 -10.02 8.81 -3.46
C ILE A 80 -11.31 8.82 -2.62
N LYS A 81 -12.02 7.70 -2.52
CA LYS A 81 -13.26 7.59 -1.72
C LYS A 81 -13.03 7.90 -0.26
N VAL A 82 -12.02 7.29 0.38
CA VAL A 82 -11.72 7.52 1.80
C VAL A 82 -11.40 8.98 2.07
N THR A 83 -10.62 9.61 1.20
CA THR A 83 -10.21 11.00 1.38
C THR A 83 -11.33 12.01 1.10
N ASP A 84 -12.38 11.63 0.37
CA ASP A 84 -13.59 12.44 0.18
C ASP A 84 -14.52 12.35 1.40
N PHE A 85 -14.64 11.18 2.03
CA PHE A 85 -15.47 10.98 3.23
C PHE A 85 -14.84 11.54 4.51
N ALA A 86 -13.53 11.73 4.55
CA ALA A 86 -12.85 12.47 5.61
C ALA A 86 -13.17 13.98 5.46
N GLY A 87 -14.36 14.40 5.84
CA GLY A 87 -14.59 15.80 6.21
C GLY A 87 -13.63 16.12 7.36
N ILE A 88 -12.54 16.84 7.08
CA ILE A 88 -11.49 17.13 8.07
C ILE A 88 -12.12 17.91 9.22
N PRO A 89 -12.24 17.35 10.44
CA PRO A 89 -12.66 18.14 11.58
C PRO A 89 -11.55 19.17 11.93
N PRO A 90 -11.91 20.35 12.46
CA PRO A 90 -10.94 21.36 12.83
C PRO A 90 -9.95 20.85 13.88
N PRO A 91 -8.69 21.33 13.85
CA PRO A 91 -7.59 20.78 14.65
C PRO A 91 -7.78 20.92 16.17
N PRO A 92 -7.40 19.90 16.98
CA PRO A 92 -6.94 20.14 18.34
C PRO A 92 -5.57 20.83 18.30
N LYS A 93 -5.38 21.83 19.17
CA LYS A 93 -4.20 22.70 19.20
C LYS A 93 -2.93 21.94 19.64
N SER A 94 -2.30 21.18 18.75
CA SER A 94 -1.00 20.57 19.01
C SER A 94 0.14 21.40 18.40
N GLU A 95 1.25 21.52 19.12
CA GLU A 95 2.45 22.29 18.71
C GLU A 95 3.06 21.77 17.39
N LEU A 96 2.90 20.47 17.07
CA LEU A 96 3.37 19.89 15.81
C LEU A 96 2.59 20.40 14.60
N SER A 97 1.28 20.64 14.75
CA SER A 97 0.42 21.19 13.69
C SER A 97 0.78 22.65 13.37
N LYS A 98 1.45 23.33 14.29
CA LYS A 98 1.92 24.73 14.15
C LYS A 98 3.12 24.85 13.21
N LYS A 99 3.98 23.82 13.15
CA LYS A 99 5.21 23.81 12.35
C LYS A 99 4.97 23.46 10.88
N PHE A 100 3.99 22.60 10.60
CA PHE A 100 3.64 22.18 9.23
C PHE A 100 2.33 22.78 8.70
N GLY A 101 1.60 23.55 9.51
CA GLY A 101 0.34 24.20 9.12
C GLY A 101 -0.83 23.25 8.84
N CYS A 102 -0.60 21.93 8.89
CA CYS A 102 -1.59 20.92 8.54
C CYS A 102 -1.86 19.97 9.72
N PRO A 103 -3.12 19.79 10.14
CA PRO A 103 -3.46 18.79 11.15
C PRO A 103 -3.46 17.39 10.54
N MET A 104 -2.32 16.72 10.68
CA MET A 104 -2.20 15.28 10.42
C MET A 104 -2.48 14.51 11.72
N LEU A 105 -3.70 14.51 12.26
CA LEU A 105 -4.03 13.53 13.29
C LEU A 105 -5.50 13.11 13.22
N GLY A 106 -5.68 11.89 12.69
CA GLY A 106 -6.74 10.96 13.05
C GLY A 106 -8.15 11.51 13.14
N ALA A 107 -8.80 11.75 12.00
CA ALA A 107 -10.25 11.71 12.01
C ALA A 107 -10.68 10.27 12.37
N PRO A 108 -11.66 10.07 13.27
CA PRO A 108 -12.15 8.73 13.57
C PRO A 108 -12.63 8.08 12.28
N VAL A 109 -12.17 6.85 12.04
CA VAL A 109 -12.52 6.06 10.85
C VAL A 109 -14.04 5.92 10.80
N SER A 110 -14.68 6.54 9.82
CA SER A 110 -16.14 6.40 9.66
C SER A 110 -16.46 4.93 9.33
N ALA A 111 -17.68 4.49 9.66
CA ALA A 111 -18.11 3.12 9.35
C ALA A 111 -17.95 2.77 7.86
N ASP A 112 -18.11 3.76 6.98
CA ASP A 112 -17.92 3.58 5.54
C ASP A 112 -16.45 3.47 5.14
N MET A 113 -15.53 4.17 5.81
CA MET A 113 -14.09 3.97 5.60
C MET A 113 -13.65 2.55 5.97
N LYS A 114 -14.23 1.98 7.04
CA LYS A 114 -13.92 0.60 7.45
C LYS A 114 -14.26 -0.41 6.36
N LYS A 115 -15.38 -0.24 5.65
CA LYS A 115 -15.78 -1.12 4.53
C LYS A 115 -14.75 -1.07 3.40
N TRP A 116 -14.37 0.13 2.94
CA TRP A 116 -13.39 0.30 1.87
C TRP A 116 -12.00 -0.19 2.24
N TYR A 117 -11.62 -0.01 3.50
CA TYR A 117 -10.37 -0.54 4.03
C TYR A 117 -10.33 -2.07 3.95
N ILE A 118 -11.39 -2.75 4.41
CA ILE A 118 -11.48 -4.22 4.34
C ILE A 118 -11.42 -4.69 2.87
N VAL A 119 -12.13 -4.03 1.96
CA VAL A 119 -12.08 -4.38 0.52
C VAL A 119 -10.66 -4.26 -0.03
N THR A 120 -9.96 -3.18 0.29
CA THR A 120 -8.57 -2.97 -0.14
C THR A 120 -7.65 -4.06 0.41
N TRP A 121 -7.84 -4.42 1.68
CA TRP A 121 -7.07 -5.46 2.35
C TRP A 121 -7.29 -6.84 1.70
N VAL A 122 -8.55 -7.22 1.47
CA VAL A 122 -8.89 -8.49 0.81
C VAL A 122 -8.27 -8.59 -0.58
N PHE A 123 -8.32 -7.51 -1.38
CA PHE A 123 -7.70 -7.48 -2.70
C PHE A 123 -6.18 -7.61 -2.63
N SER A 124 -5.53 -6.87 -1.72
CA SER A 124 -4.08 -6.90 -1.58
C SER A 124 -3.58 -8.25 -1.06
N THR A 125 -4.25 -8.83 -0.06
CA THR A 125 -3.97 -10.20 0.41
C THR A 125 -4.23 -11.23 -0.70
N GLY A 126 -5.31 -11.07 -1.47
CA GLY A 126 -5.62 -11.94 -2.60
C GLY A 126 -4.50 -11.93 -3.65
N ASN A 127 -3.98 -10.76 -4.00
CA ASN A 127 -2.87 -10.66 -4.96
C ASN A 127 -1.59 -11.30 -4.41
N ALA A 128 -1.26 -11.04 -3.14
CA ALA A 128 -0.12 -11.68 -2.48
C ALA A 128 -0.22 -13.21 -2.50
N ILE A 129 -1.41 -13.78 -2.27
CA ILE A 129 -1.67 -15.22 -2.34
C ILE A 129 -1.45 -15.73 -3.77
N VAL A 130 -1.96 -15.04 -4.79
CA VAL A 130 -1.76 -15.44 -6.19
C VAL A 130 -0.28 -15.47 -6.53
N PHE A 131 0.46 -14.40 -6.22
CA PHE A 131 1.91 -14.35 -6.44
C PHE A 131 2.65 -15.48 -5.70
N PHE A 132 2.26 -15.76 -4.47
CA PHE A 132 2.83 -16.85 -3.67
C PHE A 132 2.55 -18.22 -4.28
N LEU A 133 1.30 -18.49 -4.69
CA LEU A 133 0.91 -19.75 -5.33
C LEU A 133 1.66 -19.97 -6.64
N PHE A 134 1.83 -18.93 -7.47
CA PHE A 134 2.63 -19.04 -8.70
C PHE A 134 4.09 -19.40 -8.39
N GLN A 135 4.68 -18.81 -7.36
CA GLN A 135 6.05 -19.12 -6.94
C GLN A 135 6.17 -20.56 -6.42
N VAL A 136 5.26 -21.01 -5.56
CA VAL A 136 5.26 -22.38 -5.00
C VAL A 136 4.96 -23.41 -6.08
N PHE A 137 3.98 -23.17 -6.94
CA PHE A 137 3.65 -24.07 -8.03
C PHE A 137 4.84 -24.23 -8.97
N ARG A 138 5.50 -23.12 -9.32
CA ARG A 138 6.69 -23.17 -10.17
C ARG A 138 7.82 -23.92 -9.49
N LEU A 139 8.08 -23.65 -8.21
CA LEU A 139 9.06 -24.40 -7.43
C LEU A 139 8.78 -25.89 -7.46
N ASN A 140 7.54 -26.30 -7.18
CA ASN A 140 7.14 -27.71 -7.20
C ASN A 140 7.31 -28.32 -8.59
N SER A 141 6.91 -27.61 -9.65
CA SER A 141 7.09 -28.05 -11.04
C SER A 141 8.57 -28.15 -11.44
N SER A 142 9.46 -27.36 -10.87
CA SER A 142 10.91 -27.47 -11.07
C SER A 142 11.55 -28.63 -10.31
N LEU A 143 10.86 -29.17 -9.29
CA LEU A 143 11.35 -30.31 -8.49
C LEU A 143 10.85 -31.67 -8.98
N LYS A 144 9.68 -31.69 -9.63
CA LYS A 144 9.17 -32.88 -10.29
C LYS A 144 9.82 -32.99 -11.66
N ASP A 145 10.68 -33.99 -11.84
CA ASP A 145 11.13 -34.38 -13.18
C ASP A 145 9.93 -34.95 -13.96
N GLY A 146 10.03 -34.99 -15.29
CA GLY A 146 8.98 -35.54 -16.18
C GLY A 146 8.57 -36.99 -15.87
N ASN A 147 9.38 -37.70 -15.07
CA ASN A 147 9.11 -39.06 -14.60
C ASN A 147 8.38 -39.13 -13.23
N GLY A 148 7.97 -38.00 -12.66
CA GLY A 148 7.26 -37.92 -11.37
C GLY A 148 8.15 -38.13 -10.13
N ASN A 149 9.40 -38.56 -10.31
CA ASN A 149 10.38 -38.69 -9.22
C ASN A 149 10.90 -37.32 -8.81
N VAL A 150 10.88 -37.06 -7.50
CA VAL A 150 11.36 -35.80 -6.93
C VAL A 150 12.88 -35.81 -6.92
N ARG A 151 13.51 -34.92 -7.68
CA ARG A 151 14.97 -34.89 -7.88
C ARG A 151 15.68 -34.22 -6.70
N PHE A 152 15.48 -34.74 -5.49
CA PHE A 152 16.09 -34.21 -4.26
C PHE A 152 17.63 -34.27 -4.27
N GLU A 153 18.24 -35.17 -5.04
CA GLU A 153 19.70 -35.26 -5.16
C GLU A 153 20.32 -34.01 -5.80
N TYR A 154 19.66 -33.38 -6.77
CA TYR A 154 20.14 -32.14 -7.38
C TYR A 154 20.01 -30.95 -6.44
N LEU A 155 18.97 -30.96 -5.61
CA LEU A 155 18.81 -30.02 -4.50
C LEU A 155 19.89 -30.23 -3.45
N LYS A 156 20.23 -31.48 -3.10
CA LYS A 156 21.23 -31.80 -2.07
C LYS A 156 22.67 -31.38 -2.45
N HIS A 157 22.98 -31.37 -3.74
CA HIS A 157 24.27 -30.88 -4.23
C HIS A 157 24.29 -29.37 -4.50
N LYS A 158 23.11 -28.74 -4.64
CA LYS A 158 22.92 -27.28 -4.69
C LYS A 158 22.41 -26.67 -3.37
N THR A 159 22.31 -27.44 -2.28
CA THR A 159 21.92 -26.97 -0.92
C THR A 159 23.03 -26.19 -0.22
N PHE A 160 23.83 -25.44 -0.98
CA PHE A 160 24.04 -24.06 -0.59
C PHE A 160 22.76 -23.33 -0.99
N VAL A 161 21.74 -23.50 -0.13
CA VAL A 161 20.38 -22.99 -0.24
C VAL A 161 20.33 -21.82 -1.20
N SER A 162 19.71 -22.00 -2.39
CA SER A 162 19.72 -20.98 -3.43
C SER A 162 19.39 -19.65 -2.75
N PRO A 163 20.37 -18.73 -2.59
CA PRO A 163 20.26 -17.63 -1.65
C PRO A 163 19.06 -16.74 -1.98
N ILE A 164 18.58 -16.84 -3.21
CA ILE A 164 17.33 -16.30 -3.72
C ILE A 164 16.09 -16.82 -3.00
N LEU A 165 15.98 -18.12 -2.71
CA LEU A 165 14.83 -18.71 -2.00
C LEU A 165 14.83 -18.31 -0.52
N VAL A 166 16.00 -18.32 0.14
CA VAL A 166 16.12 -17.82 1.52
C VAL A 166 15.89 -16.32 1.59
N ALA A 167 16.42 -15.55 0.63
CA ALA A 167 16.09 -14.14 0.51
C ALA A 167 14.59 -13.96 0.24
N PHE A 168 13.94 -14.84 -0.53
CA PHE A 168 12.50 -14.77 -0.78
C PHE A 168 11.65 -15.05 0.45
N VAL A 169 11.99 -16.10 1.21
CA VAL A 169 11.29 -16.41 2.45
C VAL A 169 11.53 -15.27 3.43
N LYS A 170 12.75 -14.76 3.53
CA LYS A 170 13.09 -13.66 4.42
C LYS A 170 12.40 -12.34 4.01
N ASP A 171 12.43 -11.98 2.73
CA ASP A 171 11.79 -10.77 2.16
C ASP A 171 10.25 -10.89 2.25
N GLY A 172 9.69 -12.05 1.94
CA GLY A 172 8.25 -12.31 2.02
C GLY A 172 7.72 -12.32 3.46
N THR A 173 8.50 -12.86 4.40
CA THR A 173 8.17 -12.80 5.84
C THR A 173 8.24 -11.36 6.34
N LEU A 174 9.22 -10.57 5.89
CA LEU A 174 9.29 -9.14 6.21
C LEU A 174 8.09 -8.37 5.67
N ASN A 175 7.60 -8.71 4.46
CA ASN A 175 6.45 -8.07 3.86
C ASN A 175 5.11 -8.47 4.51
N PHE A 176 5.06 -9.60 5.22
CA PHE A 176 3.90 -10.01 6.04
C PHE A 176 3.91 -9.41 7.45
N LEU A 177 5.06 -8.88 7.90
CA LEU A 177 5.28 -8.39 9.27
C LEU A 177 5.25 -6.85 9.35
N MET A 178 5.35 -6.17 8.20
CA MET A 178 5.05 -4.73 8.03
C MET A 178 3.58 -4.50 7.72
#